data_AF-A0A7J9RP90-F1
#
_entry.id   AF-A0A7J9RP90-F1
#
_cell.length_a   1.000
_cell.length_b   1.000
_cell.length_c   1.000
_cell.angle_alpha   90.00
_cell.angle_beta   90.00
_cell.angle_gamma   90.00
#
_symmetry.space_group_name_H-M   'P 1'
#
loop_
_entity.id
_entity.type
_entity.pdbx_description
1 polymer ?
#
loop_
_entity_poly.entity_id
_entity_poly.type
_entity_poly.pdbx_seq_one_letter_code
_entity_poly.pdbx_strand_id
1 'polypeptide(L)' 'MTDRIDLTNPERRMLRAMLSSPSSVHTLEQIMNACDWNDQAVATGAGHGLSDKGYVTIQESVRRRIHAGQE' A
#
# COMPACT_ATOMS: atom_id res chain seq x y z
N MET A 1 17.32 17.49 -17.04
CA MET A 1 17.66 16.20 -16.41
C MET A 1 16.37 15.62 -15.90
N THR A 2 15.85 14.57 -16.53
CA THR A 2 14.70 13.86 -15.96
C THR A 2 15.26 13.03 -14.82
N ASP A 3 15.01 13.46 -13.58
CA ASP A 3 15.39 12.70 -12.41
C ASP A 3 14.76 11.32 -12.51
N ARG A 4 15.61 10.28 -12.50
CA ARG A 4 15.15 8.92 -12.71
C ARG A 4 14.53 8.48 -11.39
N ILE A 5 13.21 8.46 -11.33
CA ILE A 5 12.51 8.05 -10.11
C ILE A 5 12.90 6.60 -9.80
N ASP A 6 13.67 6.41 -8.73
CA ASP A 6 14.17 5.11 -8.31
C ASP A 6 13.07 4.36 -7.54
N LEU A 7 12.12 3.81 -8.31
CA LEU A 7 11.05 2.95 -7.78
C LEU A 7 11.32 1.50 -8.12
N THR A 8 11.16 0.64 -7.11
CA THR A 8 11.04 -0.80 -7.32
C THR A 8 9.80 -1.13 -8.17
N ASN A 9 9.75 -2.33 -8.74
CA ASN A 9 8.59 -2.75 -9.53
C ASN A 9 7.28 -2.72 -8.70
N PRO A 10 7.25 -3.19 -7.44
CA PRO A 10 6.06 -3.06 -6.60
C PRO A 10 5.63 -1.61 -6.35
N GLU A 11 6.56 -0.73 -5.99
CA GLU A 11 6.28 0.69 -5.77
C GLU A 11 5.70 1.36 -7.03
N ARG A 12 6.31 1.09 -8.19
CA ARG A 12 5.81 1.61 -9.47
C ARG A 12 4.41 1.10 -9.79
N ARG A 13 4.12 -0.18 -9.54
CA ARG A 13 2.80 -0.78 -9.78
C ARG A 13 1.74 -0.16 -8.88
N MET A 14 2.02 -0.06 -7.58
CA MET A 14 1.12 0.55 -6.60
C MET A 14 0.85 2.02 -6.93
N LEU A 15 1.90 2.81 -7.19
CA LEU A 15 1.75 4.23 -7.49
C LEU A 15 0.91 4.43 -8.76
N ARG A 16 1.12 3.62 -9.80
CA ARG A 16 0.29 3.66 -11.02
C ARG A 16 -1.17 3.30 -10.73
N ALA A 17 -1.43 2.32 -9.87
CA ALA A 17 -2.79 1.96 -9.49
C ALA A 17 -3.49 3.10 -8.74
N MET A 18 -2.81 3.73 -7.79
CA MET A 18 -3.36 4.87 -7.01
C MET A 18 -3.60 6.11 -7.87
N LEU A 19 -2.75 6.37 -8.88
CA LEU A 19 -2.93 7.50 -9.80
C LEU A 19 -4.19 7.40 -10.68
N SER A 20 -4.87 6.25 -10.72
CA SER A 20 -6.19 6.14 -11.35
C SER A 20 -7.29 6.87 -10.54
N SER A 21 -7.04 7.15 -9.27
CA SER A 21 -7.94 7.88 -8.36
C SER A 21 -7.11 8.63 -7.29
N PRO A 22 -6.36 9.68 -7.67
CA PRO A 22 -5.29 10.27 -6.86
C PRO A 22 -5.78 10.95 -5.56
N SER A 23 -7.06 11.29 -5.47
CA SER A 23 -7.66 11.92 -4.29
C SER A 23 -8.32 10.91 -3.34
N SER A 24 -8.28 9.62 -3.68
CA SER A 24 -8.93 8.56 -2.91
C SER A 24 -8.00 7.97 -1.86
N VAL A 25 -8.55 7.66 -0.69
CA VAL A 25 -7.90 6.78 0.27
C VAL A 25 -8.20 5.34 -0.14
N HIS A 26 -7.15 4.53 -0.27
CA HIS A 26 -7.29 3.12 -0.63
C HIS A 26 -7.02 2.24 0.59
N THR A 27 -7.89 1.25 0.82
CA THR A 27 -7.62 0.20 1.80
C THR A 27 -6.53 -0.74 1.30
N LEU A 28 -5.88 -1.47 2.21
CA LEU A 28 -4.90 -2.50 1.85
C LEU A 28 -5.48 -3.51 0.85
N GLU A 29 -6.72 -3.95 1.07
CA GLU A 29 -7.42 -4.88 0.17
C GLU A 29 -7.65 -4.29 -1.23
N GLN A 30 -8.06 -3.02 -1.31
CA GLN A 30 -8.23 -2.35 -2.60
C GLN A 30 -6.92 -2.25 -3.38
N ILE A 31 -5.82 -1.95 -2.69
CA ILE A 31 -4.48 -1.91 -3.28
C ILE A 31 -4.05 -3.31 -3.78
N MET A 32 -4.23 -4.35 -2.96
CA MET A 32 -3.91 -5.72 -3.35
C MET A 32 -4.69 -6.16 -4.59
N ASN A 33 -6.00 -5.86 -4.64
CA ASN A 33 -6.84 -6.18 -5.78
C ASN A 33 -6.43 -5.40 -7.04
N ALA A 34 -6.20 -4.08 -6.93
CA ALA A 34 -5.78 -3.25 -8.05
C ALA A 34 -4.38 -3.64 -8.58
N CYS A 35 -3.52 -4.15 -7.71
CA CYS A 35 -2.17 -4.60 -8.03
C CYS A 35 -2.06 -6.10 -8.26
N ASP A 36 -3.17 -6.86 -8.27
CA ASP A 36 -3.17 -8.33 -8.45
C ASP A 36 -2.09 -9.02 -7.59
N TRP A 37 -2.12 -8.72 -6.29
CA TRP A 37 -1.19 -9.26 -5.31
C TRP A 37 -1.91 -10.14 -4.30
N ASN A 38 -1.35 -11.31 -4.04
CA ASN A 38 -1.86 -12.27 -3.06
C ASN A 38 -1.06 -12.27 -1.74
N ASP A 39 0.02 -11.49 -1.67
CA ASP A 39 0.87 -11.35 -0.50
C ASP A 39 0.84 -9.91 0.04
N GLN A 40 0.33 -9.76 1.27
CA GLN A 40 0.25 -8.48 1.97
C GLN A 40 1.61 -7.86 2.25
N ALA A 41 2.68 -8.66 2.37
CA ALA A 41 4.03 -8.13 2.59
C ALA A 41 4.51 -7.28 1.40
N VAL A 42 4.13 -7.66 0.18
CA VAL A 42 4.45 -6.88 -1.04
C VAL A 42 3.77 -5.52 -1.01
N ALA A 43 2.48 -5.48 -0.69
CA ALA A 43 1.72 -4.24 -0.59
C ALA A 43 2.25 -3.34 0.54
N THR A 44 2.52 -3.93 1.71
CA THR A 44 3.03 -3.19 2.87
C THR A 44 4.43 -2.61 2.60
N GLY A 45 5.34 -3.42 2.04
CA GLY A 45 6.69 -2.96 1.70
C GLY A 45 6.71 -1.87 0.63
N ALA A 46 5.92 -2.02 -0.42
CA ALA A 46 5.78 -0.99 -1.46
C ALA A 46 5.13 0.30 -0.93
N GLY A 47 4.12 0.18 -0.07
CA GLY A 47 3.48 1.32 0.59
C GLY A 47 4.47 2.10 1.45
N HIS A 48 5.25 1.41 2.29
CA HIS A 48 6.31 2.04 3.09
C HIS A 48 7.37 2.70 2.20
N GLY A 49 7.88 1.98 1.20
CA GLY A 49 8.92 2.51 0.32
C GLY A 49 8.47 3.72 -0.52
N LEU A 50 7.18 3.80 -0.89
CA LEU A 50 6.58 5.00 -1.50
C LEU A 50 6.38 6.14 -0.50
N SER A 51 6.04 5.82 0.76
CA SER A 51 5.84 6.80 1.81
C SER A 51 7.15 7.46 2.23
N ASP A 52 8.22 6.67 2.37
CA ASP A 52 9.58 7.15 2.66
C ASP A 52 10.09 8.11 1.57
N LYS A 53 9.65 7.91 0.32
CA LYS A 53 9.96 8.77 -0.83
C LYS A 53 9.01 9.96 -0.99
N GLY A 54 7.98 10.08 -0.14
CA GLY A 54 7.02 11.20 -0.15
C GLY A 54 5.94 11.11 -1.24
N TYR A 55 5.73 9.95 -1.87
CA TYR A 55 4.70 9.78 -2.91
C TYR A 55 3.31 9.47 -2.35
N VAL A 56 3.24 8.84 -1.18
CA VAL A 56 1.97 8.44 -0.54
C VAL A 56 2.05 8.68 0.98
N THR A 57 0.89 8.82 1.60
CA THR A 57 0.74 8.84 3.05
C THR A 57 0.05 7.56 3.50
N ILE A 58 0.57 6.91 4.53
CA ILE A 58 -0.05 5.73 5.13
C ILE A 58 -0.96 6.17 6.27
N GLN A 59 -2.21 5.69 6.25
CA GLN A 59 -3.15 5.82 7.36
C GLN A 59 -3.34 4.45 8.00
N GLU A 60 -2.92 4.31 9.26
CA GLU A 60 -3.08 3.07 10.01
C GLU A 60 -4.29 3.15 10.94
N SER A 61 -5.06 2.06 11.02
CA SER A 61 -6.15 1.90 11.98
C SER A 61 -6.04 0.55 12.66
N VAL A 62 -5.77 0.57 13.97
CA VAL A 62 -5.57 -0.65 14.76
C VAL A 62 -6.87 -1.01 15.48
N ARG A 63 -7.39 -2.20 15.19
CA ARG A 63 -8.53 -2.78 15.91
C ARG A 63 -8.10 -4.02 16.66
N ARG A 64 -8.32 -4.03 17.98
CA ARG A 64 -8.15 -5.23 18.82
C ARG A 64 -9.50 -5.86 19.07
N ARG A 65 -9.62 -7.17 18.81
CA ARG A 65 -10.79 -7.97 19.17
C ARG A 65 -10.33 -9.06 20.13
N ILE A 66 -10.94 -9.09 21.32
CA ILE A 66 -10.68 -10.10 22.34
C ILE A 66 -11.82 -11.12 22.27
N HIS A 67 -11.48 -12.40 22.20
CA HIS A 67 -12.44 -13.50 22.32
C HIS A 67 -12.10 -14.26 23.59
N ALA A 68 -13.11 -14.70 24.33
CA ALA A 68 -12.89 -15.69 25.38
C ALA A 68 -12.42 -16.99 24.71
N GLY A 69 -11.40 -17.63 25.28
CA GLY A 69 -11.06 -19.00 24.88
C GLY A 69 -12.23 -19.93 25.22
N GLN A 70 -12.50 -20.92 24.38
CA GLN A 70 -13.37 -22.03 24.77
C GLN A 70 -12.56 -22.94 25.70
N GLU A 71 -13.12 -23.27 26.86
CA GLU A 71 -12.57 -24.29 27.78
C GLU A 71 -12.62 -25.70 27.18
#